data_AF-A0A0B1R2A0-F1
#
_entry.id   AF-A0A0B1R2A0-F1
#
_cell.length_a   1.000
_cell.length_b   1.000
_cell.length_c   1.000
_cell.angle_alpha   90.00
_cell.angle_beta   90.00
_cell.angle_gamma   90.00
#
_symmetry.space_group_name_H-M   'P 1'
#
loop_
_entity.id
_entity.type
_entity.pdbx_description
1 polymer ?
#
loop_
_entity_poly.entity_id
_entity_poly.type
_entity_poly.pdbx_seq_one_letter_code
_entity_poly.pdbx_strand_id
1 'polypeptide(L)'
;MESIEKIIGEAAYRILLRQEKVDVAQLYRELKSMASEEESGLRQTTIIHAMAWLQDYRQPSSTDQPPLDPLRGLHSSEFAIRMAT
;
A
#
# COMPACT_ATOMS: atom_id res chain seq x y z
N MET A 1 -6.99 -16.84 20.71
CA MET A 1 -7.01 -16.46 19.29
C MET A 1 -5.88 -15.45 19.11
N GLU A 2 -4.95 -15.67 18.19
CA GLU A 2 -3.88 -14.70 17.96
C GLU A 2 -4.44 -13.49 17.21
N SER A 3 -4.04 -12.28 17.64
CA SER A 3 -4.47 -11.03 17.03
C SER A 3 -3.63 -10.71 15.78
N ILE A 4 -4.21 -9.92 14.86
CA ILE A 4 -3.56 -9.50 13.62
C ILE A 4 -2.25 -8.74 13.91
N GLU A 5 -2.25 -7.90 14.95
CA GLU A 5 -1.09 -7.12 15.38
C GLU A 5 0.09 -8.02 15.78
N LYS A 6 -0.21 -9.17 16.41
CA LYS A 6 0.81 -10.14 16.80
C LYS A 6 1.44 -10.79 15.57
N ILE A 7 0.63 -11.18 14.59
CA ILE A 7 1.10 -11.78 13.33
C ILE A 7 1.95 -10.78 12.53
N ILE A 8 1.53 -9.52 12.46
CA ILE A 8 2.29 -8.45 11.81
C ILE A 8 3.61 -8.20 12.54
N GLY A 9 3.58 -8.17 13.88
CA GLY A 9 4.78 -8.02 14.71
C GLY A 9 5.78 -9.18 14.51
N GLU A 10 5.30 -10.41 14.40
CA GLU A 10 6.13 -11.57 14.10
C GLU A 10 6.78 -11.47 12.71
N ALA A 11 6.01 -11.09 11.69
CA ALA A 11 6.53 -10.87 10.34
C ALA A 11 7.60 -9.77 10.33
N ALA A 12 7.35 -8.64 11.01
CA ALA A 12 8.32 -7.56 11.16
C ALA A 12 9.60 -8.05 11.86
N TYR A 13 9.46 -8.86 12.90
CA TYR A 13 10.60 -9.42 13.63
C TYR A 13 11.45 -10.34 12.74
N ARG A 14 10.84 -11.21 11.93
CA ARG A 14 11.56 -12.08 10.98
C ARG A 14 12.36 -11.28 9.94
N ILE A 15 11.78 -10.18 9.44
CA ILE A 15 12.47 -9.26 8.52
C ILE A 15 13.67 -8.59 9.21
N LEU A 16 13.49 -8.11 10.45
CA LEU A 16 14.56 -7.48 11.23
C LEU A 16 15.70 -8.45 11.55
N LEU A 17 15.41 -9.73 11.82
CA LEU A 17 16.44 -10.76 12.01
C LEU A 17 17.34 -10.93 10.78
N ARG A 18 16.80 -10.71 9.58
CA ARG A 18 17.57 -10.72 8.32
C ARG A 18 18.27 -9.39 8.03
N GLN A 19 18.21 -8.42 8.95
CA GLN A 19 18.75 -7.06 8.81
C GLN A 19 18.16 -6.31 7.60
N GLU A 20 16.94 -6.68 7.21
CA GLU A 20 16.22 -6.04 6.12
C GLU A 20 15.39 -4.87 6.63
N LYS A 21 15.18 -3.86 5.77
CA LYS A 21 14.27 -2.76 6.09
C LYS A 21 12.82 -3.29 6.13
N VAL A 22 12.09 -2.94 7.19
CA VAL A 22 10.66 -3.21 7.28
C VAL A 22 9.90 -2.17 6.45
N ASP A 23 9.24 -2.62 5.40
CA ASP A 23 8.26 -1.86 4.64
C ASP A 23 7.02 -2.72 4.33
N VAL A 24 5.95 -2.10 3.83
CA VAL A 24 4.67 -2.79 3.58
C VAL A 24 4.82 -3.91 2.56
N ALA A 25 5.69 -3.77 1.55
CA ALA A 25 5.90 -4.80 0.54
C ALA A 25 6.66 -6.00 1.13
N GLN A 26 7.64 -5.75 1.99
CA GLN A 26 8.37 -6.79 2.72
C GLN A 26 7.48 -7.52 3.70
N LEU A 27 6.66 -6.78 4.47
CA LEU A 27 5.69 -7.39 5.39
C LEU A 27 4.70 -8.29 4.65
N TYR A 28 4.18 -7.84 3.50
CA TYR A 28 3.27 -8.66 2.70
C TYR A 28 3.94 -9.94 2.17
N ARG A 29 5.19 -9.85 1.71
CA ARG A 29 5.97 -11.02 1.27
C ARG A 29 6.22 -11.99 2.41
N GLU A 30 6.61 -11.50 3.59
CA GLU A 30 6.87 -12.34 4.75
C GLU A 30 5.60 -13.06 5.22
N LEU A 31 4.47 -12.35 5.31
CA LEU A 31 3.19 -12.94 5.66
C LEU A 31 2.76 -14.02 4.66
N LYS A 32 3.04 -13.83 3.37
CA LYS A 32 2.80 -14.86 2.35
C LYS A 32 3.66 -16.10 2.58
N SER A 33 4.94 -15.94 2.97
CA SER A 33 5.81 -17.07 3.36
C SER A 33 5.25 -17.79 4.58
N MET A 34 4.92 -17.03 5.63
CA MET A 34 4.33 -17.58 6.86
C MET A 34 3.05 -18.37 6.58
N ALA A 35 2.16 -17.87 5.70
CA ALA A 35 0.94 -18.58 5.32
C ALA A 35 1.20 -19.91 4.57
N SER A 36 2.31 -20.00 3.84
CA SER A 36 2.70 -21.22 3.11
C SER A 36 3.38 -22.27 3.99
N GLU A 37 3.98 -21.84 5.09
CA GLU A 37 4.63 -22.69 6.09
C GLU A 37 3.68 -23.11 7.22
N GLU A 38 2.50 -22.48 7.32
CA GLU A 38 1.56 -22.68 8.43
C GLU A 38 0.66 -23.90 8.23
N GLU A 39 0.73 -24.84 9.17
CA GLU A 39 -0.09 -26.06 9.19
C GLU A 39 -1.43 -25.84 9.89
N SER A 40 -1.51 -24.86 10.80
CA SER A 40 -2.75 -24.53 11.52
C SER A 40 -3.67 -23.69 10.66
N GLY A 41 -4.80 -24.27 10.22
CA GLY A 41 -5.81 -23.55 9.43
C GLY A 41 -6.35 -22.28 10.11
N LEU A 42 -6.45 -22.28 11.45
CA LEU A 42 -6.87 -21.10 12.21
C LEU A 42 -5.82 -19.98 12.14
N ARG A 43 -4.54 -20.31 12.31
CA ARG A 43 -3.46 -19.33 12.23
C ARG A 43 -3.25 -18.85 10.81
N GLN A 44 -3.36 -19.74 9.82
CA GLN A 44 -3.33 -19.40 8.40
C GLN A 44 -4.42 -18.39 8.04
N THR A 45 -5.64 -18.57 8.56
CA THR A 45 -6.74 -17.60 8.39
C THR A 45 -6.38 -16.24 8.97
N THR A 46 -5.79 -16.20 10.17
CA THR A 46 -5.31 -14.93 10.78
C THR A 46 -4.24 -14.26 9.94
N ILE A 47 -3.31 -15.03 9.36
CA ILE A 47 -2.28 -14.51 8.45
C ILE A 47 -2.91 -13.93 7.18
N ILE A 48 -3.92 -14.60 6.62
CA ILE A 48 -4.68 -14.07 5.46
C ILE A 48 -5.38 -12.76 5.81
N HIS A 49 -5.99 -12.67 6.99
CA HIS A 49 -6.61 -11.42 7.45
C HIS A 49 -5.57 -10.30 7.65
N ALA A 50 -4.38 -10.61 8.16
CA ALA A 50 -3.29 -9.65 8.29
C ALA A 50 -2.81 -9.14 6.91
N MET A 51 -2.74 -10.02 5.90
CA MET A 51 -2.42 -9.62 4.53
C MET A 51 -3.47 -8.67 3.95
N ALA A 52 -4.77 -8.95 4.17
CA ALA A 52 -5.86 -8.08 3.72
C ALA A 52 -5.81 -6.71 4.42
N TRP A 53 -5.55 -6.69 5.73
CA TRP A 53 -5.38 -5.46 6.50
C TRP A 53 -4.24 -4.58 5.97
N LEU A 54 -3.09 -5.18 5.61
CA LEU A 54 -1.98 -4.42 5.01
C LEU A 54 -2.32 -3.83 3.63
N GLN A 55 -3.15 -4.53 2.83
CA GLN A 55 -3.60 -4.02 1.54
C GLN A 55 -4.55 -2.84 1.72
N ASP A 56 -5.45 -2.89 2.70
CA ASP A 56 -6.33 -1.78 3.07
C ASP A 56 -5.53 -0.58 3.62
N TYR A 57 -4.53 -0.85 4.47
CA TYR A 57 -3.56 0.16 4.94
C TYR A 57 -2.67 0.73 3.82
N ARG A 58 -2.59 0.09 2.64
CA ARG A 58 -1.95 0.68 1.46
C ARG A 58 -2.87 1.64 0.70
N GLN A 59 -4.18 1.60 0.95
CA GLN A 59 -5.17 2.50 0.36
C GLN A 59 -5.51 3.82 1.10
N PRO A 60 -4.84 4.28 2.17
CA PRO A 60 -5.21 5.50 2.87
C PRO A 60 -4.60 6.71 2.15
N SER A 61 -4.91 6.90 0.86
CA SER A 61 -4.79 8.14 0.07
C SER A 61 -4.70 7.89 -1.45
N SER A 62 -5.80 7.47 -2.08
CA SER A 62 -6.08 7.94 -3.46
C SER A 62 -6.41 9.45 -3.49
N THR A 63 -6.33 10.14 -2.35
CA THR A 63 -6.50 11.58 -2.18
C THR A 63 -5.18 12.35 -2.12
N ASP A 64 -4.02 11.70 -2.23
CA ASP A 64 -2.77 12.41 -2.47
C ASP A 64 -2.63 12.64 -4.00
N GLN A 65 -3.61 13.36 -4.55
CA GLN A 65 -3.41 14.00 -5.84
C GLN A 65 -2.23 14.95 -5.66
N PRO A 66 -1.18 14.87 -6.51
CA PRO A 66 -0.19 15.95 -6.53
C PRO A 66 -0.97 17.25 -6.74
N PRO A 67 -0.70 18.33 -5.97
CA PRO A 67 -1.40 19.58 -6.14
C PRO A 67 -1.32 19.96 -7.62
N LEU A 68 -2.48 20.01 -8.27
CA LEU A 68 -2.61 20.47 -9.64
C LEU A 68 -1.94 21.83 -9.70
N ASP A 69 -0.82 21.84 -10.40
CA ASP A 69 -0.02 23.01 -10.73
C ASP A 69 -0.96 24.17 -11.14
N PRO A 70 -1.05 25.28 -10.38
CA PRO A 70 -2.02 26.34 -10.62
C PRO A 70 -1.77 27.10 -11.93
N LEU A 71 -0.77 26.73 -12.71
CA LEU A 71 -0.36 27.43 -13.94
C LEU A 71 -0.78 26.73 -15.24
N ARG A 72 -1.43 25.56 -15.19
CA ARG A 72 -1.81 24.83 -16.42
C ARG A 72 -3.06 25.37 -17.13
N GLY A 73 -3.60 26.52 -16.69
CA GLY A 73 -4.78 27.18 -17.28
C GLY A 73 -4.49 28.43 -18.12
N LEU A 74 -3.24 28.90 -18.21
CA LEU A 74 -2.93 30.20 -18.84
C LEU A 74 -2.44 30.15 -20.29
N HIS A 75 -2.45 28.99 -20.96
CA HIS A 75 -1.84 28.86 -22.28
C HIS A 75 -2.79 28.49 -23.45
N SER A 76 -4.10 28.69 -23.29
CA SER A 76 -5.06 28.40 -24.37
C SER A 76 -6.30 29.29 -24.33
N SER A 77 -6.16 30.61 -24.45
CA SER A 77 -7.27 31.48 -24.89
C SER A 77 -6.82 32.91 -25.20
N GLU A 78 -6.01 33.13 -26.24
CA GLU A 78 -6.13 34.37 -27.06
C GLU A 78 -5.36 34.27 -28.39
N PHE A 79 -5.64 33.21 -29.16
CA PHE A 79 -5.24 33.19 -30.57
C PHE A 79 -6.31 32.47 -31.38
N ALA A 80 -7.44 33.13 -31.58
CA ALA A 80 -8.29 33.00 -32.77
C ALA A 80 -9.53 33.87 -32.61
N ILE A 81 -10.05 34.32 -33.76
CA ILE A 81 -11.28 35.10 -34.01
C ILE A 81 -10.96 36.60 -34.07
N ARG A 82 -10.87 37.27 -35.23
CA ARG A 82 -11.35 36.96 -36.59
C ARG A 82 -10.74 37.97 -37.57
N MET A 83 -10.21 37.49 -38.70
CA MET A 83 -10.41 38.18 -39.98
C MET A 83 -11.83 37.86 -40.45
N ALA A 84 -12.67 38.88 -40.60
CA ALA A 84 -13.73 38.99 -41.61
C ALA A 84 -14.40 40.37 -41.45
N THR A 85 -14.45 41.07 -42.58
CA THR A 85 -15.07 42.38 -42.93
C THR A 85 -14.36 43.63 -42.45
#